data_AF-A0A6C0QLR5-F1
#
_entry.id   AF-A0A6C0QLR5-F1
#
_cell.length_a   1.000
_cell.length_b   1.000
_cell.length_c   1.000
_cell.angle_alpha   90.00
_cell.angle_beta   90.00
_cell.angle_gamma   90.00
#
_symmetry.space_group_name_H-M   'P 1'
#
loop_
_entity.id
_entity.type
_entity.pdbx_description
1 polymer ?
#
loop_
_entity_poly.entity_id
_entity_poly.type
_entity_poly.pdbx_seq_one_letter_code
_entity_poly.pdbx_strand_id
1 'polypeptide(L)'
;MNNLFALNEVTQAMKQAKKRRMYERYQALYLHLKGKSVKEIAETLNRSAETVKNYIQAYETGGLAALQMKYSPGAPVHLFQKRMQQLRMIQFMDEIMKSPDSIIDRLCIRF
;
A
#
# COMPACT_ATOMS: atom_id res chain seq x y z
N MET A 1 2.70 -26.93 -10.90
CA MET A 1 3.92 -26.16 -10.58
C MET A 1 4.89 -27.06 -9.84
N ASN A 2 6.17 -27.09 -10.21
CA ASN A 2 7.18 -27.86 -9.48
C ASN A 2 7.41 -27.20 -8.11
N ASN A 3 6.98 -27.87 -7.04
CA ASN A 3 6.98 -27.36 -5.67
C ASN A 3 8.36 -26.81 -5.24
N LEU A 4 9.45 -27.39 -5.76
CA LEU A 4 10.82 -26.96 -5.49
C LEU A 4 11.15 -25.54 -5.98
N PHE A 5 10.63 -25.13 -7.16
CA PHE A 5 10.88 -23.79 -7.71
C PHE A 5 10.15 -22.72 -6.89
N ALA A 6 8.88 -22.96 -6.58
CA ALA A 6 8.06 -22.09 -5.73
C ALA A 6 8.69 -21.91 -4.33
N LEU A 7 9.22 -22.99 -3.75
CA LEU A 7 9.85 -22.97 -2.44
C LEU A 7 11.14 -22.12 -2.46
N ASN A 8 11.96 -22.23 -3.51
CA ASN A 8 13.13 -21.38 -3.69
C ASN A 8 12.75 -19.91 -3.87
N GLU A 9 11.74 -19.62 -4.68
CA GLU A 9 11.25 -18.26 -4.93
C GLU A 9 10.79 -17.58 -3.62
N VAL A 10 9.95 -18.26 -2.84
CA VAL A 10 9.47 -17.79 -1.53
C VAL A 10 10.64 -17.61 -0.55
N THR A 11 11.61 -18.53 -0.55
CA THR A 11 12.78 -18.45 0.33
C THR A 11 13.63 -17.22 0.02
N GLN A 12 13.82 -16.88 -1.26
CA GLN A 12 14.53 -15.64 -1.64
C GLN A 12 13.73 -14.40 -1.25
N ALA A 13 12.41 -14.41 -1.44
CA ALA A 13 11.54 -13.31 -1.02
C ALA A 13 11.60 -13.08 0.51
N MET A 14 11.66 -14.15 1.32
CA MET A 14 11.84 -14.05 2.77
C MET A 14 13.15 -13.35 3.14
N LYS A 15 14.26 -13.67 2.46
CA LYS A 15 15.58 -13.05 2.72
C LYS A 15 15.60 -11.57 2.37
N GLN A 16 14.86 -11.15 1.34
CA GLN A 16 14.81 -9.77 0.87
C GLN A 16 13.78 -8.91 1.64
N ALA A 17 12.84 -9.55 2.34
CA ALA A 17 11.76 -8.86 3.03
C ALA A 17 12.24 -8.04 4.23
N LYS A 18 12.28 -6.71 4.06
CA LYS A 18 12.61 -5.77 5.17
C LYS A 18 11.45 -5.57 6.15
N LYS A 19 10.20 -5.71 5.68
CA LYS A 19 9.00 -5.48 6.49
C LYS A 19 8.58 -6.78 7.18
N ARG A 20 8.51 -6.78 8.52
CA ARG A 20 8.05 -7.93 9.33
C ARG A 20 6.75 -8.55 8.81
N ARG A 21 5.77 -7.71 8.47
CA ARG A 21 4.45 -8.18 7.97
C ARG A 21 4.53 -8.89 6.62
N MET A 22 5.50 -8.53 5.75
CA MET A 22 5.74 -9.27 4.51
C MET A 22 6.46 -10.59 4.78
N TYR A 23 7.43 -10.59 5.70
CA TYR A 23 8.12 -11.81 6.12
C TYR A 23 7.13 -12.86 6.64
N GLU A 24 6.19 -12.48 7.51
CA GLU A 24 5.14 -13.38 8.02
C GLU A 24 4.26 -13.95 6.90
N ARG A 25 3.92 -13.16 5.87
CA ARG A 25 3.17 -13.63 4.70
C ARG A 25 3.94 -14.67 3.90
N TYR A 26 5.22 -14.42 3.63
CA TYR A 26 6.08 -15.39 2.94
C TYR A 26 6.32 -16.65 3.78
N GLN A 27 6.44 -16.51 5.09
CA GLN A 27 6.56 -17.64 6.02
C GLN A 27 5.32 -18.55 5.97
N ALA A 28 4.11 -17.98 5.86
CA ALA A 28 2.89 -18.76 5.69
C ALA A 28 2.93 -19.63 4.42
N LEU A 29 3.37 -19.06 3.29
CA LEU A 29 3.54 -19.80 2.03
C LEU A 29 4.62 -20.87 2.13
N TYR A 30 5.75 -20.55 2.75
CA TYR A 30 6.83 -21.51 2.95
C TYR A 30 6.35 -22.76 3.71
N LEU A 31 5.57 -22.57 4.77
CA LEU A 31 5.00 -23.67 5.54
C LEU A 31 3.94 -24.45 4.75
N HIS A 32 3.12 -23.75 3.96
CA HIS A 32 2.13 -24.38 3.09
C HIS A 32 2.79 -25.24 2.00
N LEU A 33 3.83 -24.74 1.33
CA LEU A 33 4.60 -25.48 0.32
C LEU A 33 5.34 -26.69 0.91
N LYS A 34 5.69 -26.63 2.20
CA LYS A 34 6.19 -27.77 2.99
C LYS A 34 5.11 -28.78 3.41
N GLY A 35 3.85 -28.55 3.05
CA GLY A 35 2.75 -29.48 3.31
C GLY A 35 2.07 -29.31 4.68
N LYS A 36 2.34 -28.22 5.42
CA LYS A 36 1.61 -27.95 6.67
C LYS A 36 0.16 -27.57 6.41
N SER A 37 -0.72 -27.98 7.33
CA SER A 37 -2.12 -27.62 7.26
C SER A 37 -2.34 -26.14 7.58
N VAL A 38 -3.43 -25.55 7.06
CA VAL A 38 -3.79 -24.15 7.33
C VAL A 38 -3.96 -23.88 8.82
N LYS A 39 -4.49 -24.85 9.58
CA LYS A 39 -4.68 -24.73 11.03
C LYS A 39 -3.34 -24.64 11.78
N GLU A 40 -2.40 -25.54 11.48
CA GLU A 40 -1.05 -25.49 12.06
C GLU A 40 -0.32 -24.19 11.74
N ILE A 41 -0.46 -23.69 10.51
CA ILE A 41 0.15 -22.43 10.08
C ILE A 41 -0.46 -21.26 10.85
N ALA A 42 -1.79 -21.24 10.99
CA ALA A 42 -2.52 -20.21 11.72
C ALA A 42 -2.07 -20.16 13.20
N GLU A 43 -1.95 -21.31 13.84
CA GLU A 43 -1.45 -21.44 15.21
C GLU A 43 0.01 -21.00 15.32
N THR A 44 0.88 -21.46 14.42
CA THR A 44 2.32 -21.12 14.41
C THR A 44 2.56 -19.61 14.24
N LEU A 45 1.78 -18.95 13.38
CA LEU A 45 1.93 -17.53 13.08
C LEU A 45 1.07 -16.62 13.95
N ASN A 46 0.24 -17.18 14.83
CA ASN A 46 -0.78 -16.47 15.59
C ASN A 46 -1.65 -15.56 14.69
N ARG A 47 -2.21 -16.16 13.63
CA ARG A 47 -3.09 -15.52 12.65
C ARG A 47 -4.38 -16.32 12.50
N SER A 48 -5.44 -15.68 12.04
CA SER A 48 -6.67 -16.42 11.72
C SER A 48 -6.44 -17.35 10.53
N ALA A 49 -7.09 -18.52 10.54
CA ALA A 49 -7.06 -19.47 9.43
C ALA A 49 -7.51 -18.81 8.11
N GLU A 50 -8.47 -17.89 8.18
CA GLU A 50 -8.95 -17.11 7.03
C GLU A 50 -7.85 -16.23 6.44
N THR A 51 -7.04 -15.58 7.28
CA THR A 51 -5.90 -14.78 6.83
C THR A 51 -4.88 -15.64 6.09
N VAL A 52 -4.60 -16.85 6.61
CA VAL A 52 -3.67 -17.79 5.98
C VAL A 52 -4.21 -18.27 4.64
N LYS A 53 -5.50 -18.62 4.54
CA LYS A 53 -6.16 -18.96 3.27
C LYS A 53 -6.02 -17.84 2.26
N ASN A 54 -6.28 -16.60 2.66
CA ASN A 54 -6.16 -15.44 1.78
C ASN A 54 -4.73 -15.25 1.26
N TYR A 55 -3.70 -15.56 2.06
CA TYR A 55 -2.31 -15.52 1.60
C TYR A 55 -2.02 -16.59 0.54
N ILE A 56 -2.49 -17.81 0.77
CA ILE A 56 -2.34 -18.93 -0.17
C ILE A 56 -3.06 -18.62 -1.48
N GLN A 57 -4.33 -18.21 -1.40
CA GLN A 57 -5.13 -17.88 -2.57
C GLN A 57 -4.55 -16.72 -3.38
N ALA A 58 -4.04 -15.67 -2.72
CA ALA A 58 -3.35 -14.58 -3.41
C ALA A 58 -2.12 -15.09 -4.18
N TYR A 59 -1.34 -16.00 -3.60
CA TYR A 59 -0.18 -16.60 -4.26
C TYR A 59 -0.58 -17.51 -5.43
N GLU A 60 -1.60 -18.34 -5.28
CA GLU A 60 -2.08 -19.23 -6.35
C GLU A 60 -2.65 -18.44 -7.54
N THR A 61 -3.28 -17.30 -7.28
CA THR A 61 -3.91 -16.47 -8.33
C THR A 61 -2.92 -15.56 -9.07
N GLY A 62 -1.90 -15.02 -8.39
CA GLY A 62 -1.01 -14.02 -8.99
C GLY A 62 0.42 -14.02 -8.47
N GLY A 63 0.87 -15.13 -7.88
CA GLY A 63 2.23 -15.32 -7.39
C GLY A 63 2.63 -14.32 -6.30
N LEU A 64 3.93 -14.05 -6.19
CA LEU A 64 4.46 -13.13 -5.18
C LEU A 64 4.00 -11.68 -5.36
N ALA A 65 3.62 -11.29 -6.58
CA ALA A 65 3.13 -9.95 -6.88
C ALA A 65 1.76 -9.68 -6.22
N ALA A 66 0.87 -10.66 -6.26
CA ALA A 66 -0.44 -10.56 -5.61
C ALA A 66 -0.37 -10.56 -4.07
N LEU A 67 0.70 -11.12 -3.50
CA LEU A 67 0.91 -11.14 -2.04
C LEU A 67 1.38 -9.80 -1.45
N GLN A 68 1.79 -8.85 -2.29
CA GLN A 68 2.30 -7.55 -1.85
C GLN A 68 1.27 -6.79 -1.00
N MET A 69 1.76 -6.11 0.04
CA MET A 69 0.91 -5.21 0.82
C MET A 69 0.60 -3.95 0.01
N LYS A 70 -0.67 -3.78 -0.35
CA LYS A 70 -1.17 -2.52 -0.90
C LYS A 70 -1.23 -1.46 0.20
N TYR A 71 -0.92 -0.22 -0.15
CA TYR A 71 -1.18 0.95 0.69
C TYR A 71 -2.68 1.21 0.73
N SER A 72 -3.24 1.40 1.92
CA SER A 72 -4.63 1.86 2.04
C SER A 72 -4.61 3.39 1.98
N PRO A 73 -5.28 4.03 1.01
CA PRO A 73 -5.21 5.48 0.81
C PRO A 73 -5.88 6.32 1.91
N GLY A 74 -6.39 5.69 2.97
CA GLY A 74 -7.19 6.35 3.99
C GLY A 74 -8.59 6.69 3.48
N ALA A 75 -9.37 7.38 4.31
CA ALA A 75 -10.67 7.88 3.91
C ALA A 75 -10.48 8.97 2.83
N PRO A 76 -11.26 8.94 1.73
CA PRO A 76 -11.20 9.99 0.74
C PRO A 76 -11.57 11.33 1.39
N VAL A 77 -10.81 12.39 1.07
CA VAL A 77 -11.08 13.73 1.59
C VAL A 77 -12.46 14.18 1.07
N HIS A 78 -13.42 14.34 1.98
CA HIS A 78 -14.83 14.64 1.66
C HIS A 78 -15.08 16.08 1.12
N LEU A 79 -14.04 16.82 0.74
CA LEU A 79 -14.14 18.20 0.24
C LEU A 79 -13.81 18.22 -1.26
N PHE A 80 -14.78 17.77 -2.05
CA PHE A 80 -14.73 17.69 -3.51
C PHE A 80 -14.42 19.07 -4.11
N GLN A 81 -13.24 19.18 -4.74
CA GLN A 81 -12.68 20.21 -5.63
C GLN A 81 -13.23 21.65 -5.56
N LYS A 82 -14.54 21.86 -5.70
CA LYS A 82 -15.22 23.15 -5.60
C LYS A 82 -14.94 23.88 -4.27
N ARG A 83 -14.94 23.18 -3.13
CA ARG A 83 -14.62 23.81 -1.83
C ARG A 83 -13.15 24.23 -1.73
N MET A 84 -12.24 23.43 -2.31
CA MET A 84 -10.81 23.76 -2.35
C MET A 84 -10.52 24.95 -3.29
N GLN A 85 -11.23 25.03 -4.42
CA GLN A 85 -11.18 26.19 -5.31
C GLN A 85 -11.71 27.44 -4.62
N GLN A 86 -12.85 27.36 -3.92
CA GLN A 86 -13.38 28.48 -3.14
C GLN A 86 -12.40 28.95 -2.06
N LEU A 87 -11.79 28.04 -1.31
CA LEU A 87 -10.79 28.38 -0.29
C LEU A 87 -9.55 29.04 -0.91
N ARG A 88 -9.05 28.51 -2.05
CA ARG A 88 -7.94 29.14 -2.78
C ARG A 88 -8.32 30.54 -3.29
N MET A 89 -9.54 30.71 -3.80
CA MET A 89 -10.00 32.03 -4.26
C MET A 89 -10.11 33.02 -3.10
N ILE A 90 -10.64 32.60 -1.95
CA ILE A 90 -10.73 33.47 -0.76
C ILE A 90 -9.33 33.85 -0.26
N GLN A 91 -8.40 32.90 -0.17
CA GLN A 91 -7.01 33.19 0.20
C GLN A 91 -6.34 34.15 -0.78
N PHE A 92 -6.54 33.95 -2.08
CA PHE A 92 -6.01 34.84 -3.11
C PHE A 92 -6.61 36.25 -3.03
N MET A 93 -7.92 36.38 -2.78
CA MET A 93 -8.59 37.66 -2.59
C MET A 93 -8.11 38.38 -1.31
N ASP A 94 -7.88 37.64 -0.22
CA ASP A 94 -7.30 38.18 1.02
C ASP A 94 -5.86 38.70 0.80
N GLU A 95 -5.05 38.01 0.00
CA GLU A 95 -3.69 38.45 -0.38
C GLU A 95 -3.71 39.73 -1.25
N ILE A 96 -4.65 39.83 -2.20
CA ILE A 96 -4.89 41.06 -2.98
C ILE A 96 -5.23 42.22 -2.05
N MET A 97 -6.13 41.98 -1.08
CA MET A 97 -6.62 43.03 -0.20
C MET A 97 -5.58 43.48 0.83
N LYS A 98 -4.68 42.60 1.27
CA LYS A 98 -3.61 42.91 2.25
C LYS A 98 -2.38 43.57 1.62
N SER A 99 -2.07 43.28 0.36
CA SER A 99 -0.87 43.80 -0.32
C SER A 99 -1.06 43.87 -1.84
N PRO A 100 -1.82 44.87 -2.34
CA PRO A 100 -2.14 44.97 -3.77
C PRO A 100 -0.91 45.15 -4.67
N ASP A 101 0.12 45.86 -4.18
CA ASP A 101 1.30 46.21 -4.97
C ASP A 101 2.19 44.99 -5.30
N SER A 102 2.20 43.96 -4.44
CA SER A 102 3.01 42.73 -4.62
C SER A 102 2.53 41.80 -5.76
N ILE A 103 1.35 42.08 -6.30
CA ILE A 103 0.70 41.31 -7.35
C ILE A 103 0.99 41.93 -8.72
N ILE A 104 1.11 43.27 -8.78
CA ILE A 104 1.53 43.99 -9.97
C ILE A 104 2.94 43.54 -10.39
N ASP A 105 3.88 43.39 -9.44
CA ASP A 105 5.23 42.89 -9.71
C ASP A 105 5.24 41.47 -10.31
N ARG A 106 4.35 40.56 -9.85
CA ARG A 106 4.27 39.18 -10.36
C ARG A 106 3.57 39.05 -11.71
N LEU A 107 2.64 39.94 -12.03
CA LEU A 107 1.95 39.99 -13.33
C LEU A 107 2.77 40.74 -14.39
N CYS A 108 3.57 41.74 -14.00
CA CYS A 108 4.39 42.53 -14.91
C CYS A 108 5.67 41.84 -15.39
N ILE A 109 6.20 40.83 -14.69
CA ILE A 109 7.43 40.10 -15.10
C ILE A 109 7.16 39.06 -16.22
N ARG A 110 5.92 38.92 -16.70
CA ARG A 110 5.54 37.94 -17.73
C ARG A 110 5.34 38.53 -19.14
N PHE A 111 6.15 39.52 -19.51
CA PHE A 111 6.36 39.95 -20.89
C PHE A 111 7.77 39.60 -21.34
#